data_AF-A0A3D1DZQ6-F1
#
_entry.id   AF-A0A3D1DZQ6-F1
#
_cell.length_a   1.000
_cell.length_b   1.000
_cell.length_c   1.000
_cell.angle_alpha   90.00
_cell.angle_beta   90.00
_cell.angle_gamma   90.00
#
_symmetry.space_group_name_H-M   'P 1'
#
loop_
_entity.id
_entity.type
_entity.pdbx_description
1 polymer ?
#
loop_
_entity_poly.entity_id
_entity_poly.type
_entity_poly.pdbx_seq_one_letter_code
_entity_poly.pdbx_strand_id
1 'polypeptide(L)' 'AVINRRLDLVSWFAAAGDLCDQLRVSMKSIPDIDRALSRLSLGHGGPRDLDALARGMLAGAELVADAGQAQSGQ' A
#
# COMPACT_ATOMS: atom_id res chain seq x y z
N ALA A 1 8.53 22.22 8.21
CA ALA A 1 9.16 21.10 7.47
C ALA A 1 8.19 19.95 7.20
N VAL A 2 7.60 19.30 8.22
CA VAL A 2 6.70 18.13 8.04
C VAL A 2 5.45 18.44 7.20
N ILE A 3 4.85 19.61 7.40
CA ILE A 3 3.66 20.03 6.64
C ILE A 3 3.98 20.11 5.14
N ASN A 4 5.05 20.80 4.76
CA ASN A 4 5.45 20.92 3.36
C ASN A 4 5.71 19.55 2.73
N ARG A 5 6.38 18.62 3.43
CA ARG A 5 6.59 17.26 2.93
C ARG A 5 5.28 16.50 2.66
N ARG A 6 4.27 16.69 3.51
CA ARG A 6 2.94 16.11 3.27
C ARG A 6 2.24 16.77 2.09
N LEU A 7 2.40 18.09 1.92
CA LEU A 7 1.85 18.81 0.78
C LEU A 7 2.52 18.39 -0.53
N ASP A 8 3.83 18.15 -0.54
CA ASP A 8 4.56 17.66 -1.70
C ASP A 8 4.01 16.30 -2.16
N LEU A 9 3.80 15.38 -1.22
CA LEU A 9 3.20 14.07 -1.49
C LEU A 9 1.77 14.19 -2.06
N VAL A 10 0.94 15.04 -1.46
CA VAL A 10 -0.44 15.28 -1.94
C VAL A 10 -0.44 15.90 -3.33
N SER A 11 0.42 16.89 -3.58
CA SER A 11 0.54 17.55 -4.88
C SER A 11 0.98 16.57 -5.97
N TRP A 12 1.87 15.64 -5.65
CA TRP A 12 2.32 14.62 -6.59
C TRP A 12 1.18 13.67 -6.99
N PHE A 13 0.45 13.13 -6.02
CA PHE A 13 -0.73 12.29 -6.31
C PHE A 13 -1.84 13.06 -7.04
N ALA A 14 -2.06 14.33 -6.68
CA ALA A 14 -3.07 15.17 -7.34
C ALA A 14 -2.78 15.40 -8.83
N ALA A 15 -1.50 15.40 -9.23
CA ALA A 15 -1.09 15.52 -10.63
C ALA A 15 -1.10 14.18 -11.39
N ALA A 16 -1.19 13.04 -10.70
CA ALA A 16 -1.10 11.69 -11.27
C ALA A 16 -2.42 10.92 -11.13
N GLY A 17 -3.46 11.40 -11.82
CA GLY A 17 -4.83 10.84 -11.75
C GLY A 17 -4.92 9.35 -12.10
N ASP A 18 -4.34 8.96 -13.25
CA ASP A 18 -4.36 7.57 -13.72
C ASP A 18 -3.63 6.62 -12.74
N LEU A 19 -2.50 7.06 -12.20
CA LEU A 19 -1.78 6.33 -11.15
C LEU A 19 -2.68 6.15 -9.91
N CYS A 20 -3.36 7.20 -9.47
CA CYS A 20 -4.25 7.10 -8.31
C CYS A 20 -5.37 6.07 -8.52
N ASP A 21 -5.93 5.99 -9.73
CA ASP A 21 -6.98 5.02 -10.04
C ASP A 21 -6.44 3.59 -10.05
N GLN A 22 -5.26 3.37 -10.63
CA GLN A 22 -4.57 2.08 -10.60
C GLN A 22 -4.27 1.65 -9.16
N LEU A 23 -3.65 2.52 -8.36
CA LEU A 23 -3.33 2.23 -6.96
C LEU A 23 -4.60 1.94 -6.14
N ARG A 24 -5.69 2.69 -6.35
CA ARG A 24 -6.98 2.41 -5.68
C ARG A 24 -7.55 1.05 -6.04
N VAL A 25 -7.44 0.62 -7.30
CA VAL A 25 -7.89 -0.71 -7.72
C VAL A 25 -7.05 -1.79 -7.04
N SER A 26 -5.72 -1.66 -7.07
CA SER A 26 -4.81 -2.62 -6.45
C SER A 26 -5.02 -2.72 -4.93
N MET A 27 -5.15 -1.57 -4.24
CA MET A 27 -5.37 -1.50 -2.80
C MET A 27 -6.68 -2.17 -2.34
N LYS A 28 -7.72 -2.25 -3.17
CA LYS A 28 -8.98 -2.93 -2.81
C LYS A 28 -8.82 -4.43 -2.56
N SER A 29 -7.79 -5.05 -3.14
CA SER A 29 -7.53 -6.49 -2.97
C SER A 29 -6.69 -6.80 -1.74
N ILE A 30 -6.13 -5.78 -1.08
CA ILE A 30 -5.24 -5.93 0.07
C ILE A 30 -6.08 -6.32 1.30
N PRO A 31 -5.75 -7.45 1.97
CA PRO A 31 -6.43 -7.86 3.18
C PRO A 31 -6.05 -6.95 4.37
N ASP A 32 -6.79 -7.04 5.46
CA ASP A 32 -6.47 -6.31 6.70
C ASP A 32 -5.19 -6.86 7.36
N ILE A 33 -4.04 -6.29 6.96
CA ILE A 33 -2.70 -6.69 7.39
C ILE A 33 -2.52 -6.47 8.89
N ASP A 34 -3.02 -5.35 9.42
CA ASP A 34 -2.84 -4.98 10.83
C ASP A 34 -3.57 -5.95 11.76
N ARG A 35 -4.78 -6.36 11.36
CA ARG A 35 -5.53 -7.41 12.08
C ARG A 35 -4.86 -8.77 11.99
N ALA A 36 -4.37 -9.17 10.80
CA ALA A 36 -3.65 -10.43 10.63
C ALA A 36 -2.38 -10.47 11.49
N LEU A 37 -1.58 -9.40 11.46
CA LEU A 37 -0.38 -9.23 12.27
C LEU A 37 -0.70 -9.28 13.77
N SER A 38 -1.75 -8.57 14.21
CA SER A 38 -2.18 -8.57 15.61
C SER A 38 -2.57 -9.97 16.09
N ARG A 39 -3.37 -10.71 15.30
CA ARG A 39 -3.77 -12.09 15.63
C ARG A 39 -2.57 -13.03 15.72
N LEU A 40 -1.67 -12.96 14.75
CA LEU A 40 -0.45 -13.77 14.72
C LEU A 40 0.44 -13.47 15.93
N SER A 41 0.64 -12.20 16.25
CA SER A 41 1.50 -11.75 17.37
C SER A 41 0.96 -12.21 18.73
N LEU A 42 -0.36 -12.35 18.87
CA LEU A 42 -1.02 -12.84 20.08
C LEU A 42 -1.16 -14.39 20.11
N GLY A 43 -0.68 -15.11 19.10
CA GLY A 43 -0.82 -16.56 19.00
C GLY A 43 -2.24 -17.04 18.71
N HIS A 44 -3.13 -16.14 18.25
CA HIS A 44 -4.51 -16.44 17.89
C HIS A 44 -4.71 -16.54 16.37
N GLY A 45 -3.63 -16.30 15.61
CA GLY A 45 -3.61 -16.33 14.16
C GLY A 45 -3.45 -17.75 13.61
N GLY A 46 -4.01 -17.99 12.43
CA GLY A 46 -3.90 -19.26 11.70
C GLY A 46 -3.33 -19.09 10.28
N PRO A 47 -3.36 -20.15 9.46
CA PRO A 47 -2.83 -20.11 8.08
C PRO A 47 -3.42 -19.00 7.21
N ARG A 48 -4.68 -18.61 7.45
CA ARG A 48 -5.33 -17.51 6.73
C ARG A 48 -4.75 -16.14 7.08
N ASP A 49 -4.34 -15.94 8.34
CA ASP A 49 -3.71 -14.70 8.77
C ASP A 49 -2.29 -14.59 8.17
N LEU A 50 -1.57 -15.72 8.05
CA LEU A 50 -0.27 -15.76 7.35
C LEU A 50 -0.40 -15.44 5.86
N ASP A 51 -1.38 -16.04 5.17
CA ASP A 51 -1.66 -15.73 3.76
C ASP A 51 -2.05 -14.27 3.57
N ALA A 52 -2.88 -13.72 4.46
CA ALA A 52 -3.25 -12.30 4.43
C ALA A 52 -2.02 -11.38 4.59
N LEU A 53 -1.15 -11.67 5.55
CA LEU A 53 0.08 -10.92 5.76
C LEU A 53 1.01 -11.01 4.53
N ALA A 54 1.19 -12.20 3.97
CA ALA A 54 2.03 -12.42 2.78
C ALA A 54 1.51 -11.65 1.55
N ARG A 55 0.21 -11.77 1.25
CA ARG A 55 -0.44 -11.03 0.16
C ARG A 55 -0.35 -9.53 0.35
N GLY A 56 -0.55 -9.06 1.58
CA GLY A 56 -0.42 -7.65 1.91
C GLY A 56 0.98 -7.10 1.65
N MET A 57 2.02 -7.85 2.02
CA MET A 57 3.41 -7.45 1.76
C MET A 57 3.74 -7.44 0.27
N LEU A 58 3.29 -8.44 -0.49
CA LEU A 58 3.49 -8.51 -1.94
C LEU A 58 2.81 -7.34 -2.65
N ALA A 59 1.54 -7.09 -2.34
CA ALA A 59 0.81 -5.96 -2.92
C ALA A 59 1.45 -4.62 -2.54
N GLY A 60 1.96 -4.47 -1.32
CA GLY A 60 2.72 -3.28 -0.91
C GLY A 60 3.97 -3.04 -1.76
N ALA A 61 4.71 -4.10 -2.08
CA ALA A 61 5.89 -4.00 -2.95
C ALA A 61 5.51 -3.60 -4.39
N GLU A 62 4.43 -4.17 -4.93
CA GLU A 62 3.91 -3.81 -6.27
C GLU A 62 3.47 -2.35 -6.33
N LEU A 63 2.69 -1.87 -5.35
CA LEU A 63 2.26 -0.46 -5.29
C LEU A 63 3.44 0.52 -5.27
N VAL A 64 4.53 0.18 -4.56
CA VAL A 64 5.75 1.00 -4.52
C VAL A 64 6.46 1.00 -5.88
N ALA A 65 6.50 -0.14 -6.57
CA ALA A 65 7.07 -0.23 -7.91
C ALA A 65 6.27 0.62 -8.91
N ASP A 66 4.93 0.52 -8.91
CA ASP A 66 4.04 1.29 -9.78
C ASP A 66 4.19 2.79 -9.55
N ALA A 67 4.21 3.22 -8.28
CA ALA A 67 4.44 4.61 -7.91
C ALA A 67 5.82 5.12 -8.35
N GLY A 68 6.86 4.30 -8.25
CA GLY A 68 8.22 4.66 -8.68
C GLY A 68 8.36 4.81 -10.21
N GLN A 69 7.64 4.01 -10.99
CA GLN A 69 7.63 4.14 -12.45
C GLN A 69 6.97 5.45 -12.90
N ALA A 70 5.86 5.83 -12.27
CA ALA A 70 5.19 7.10 -12.55
C ALA A 70 6.06 8.32 -12.22
N GLN A 71 6.92 8.23 -11.21
CA GLN A 71 7.87 9.29 -10.85
C GLN A 71 9.04 9.41 -11.84
N SER A 72 9.36 8.36 -12.60
CA SER A 72 10.47 8.35 -13.57
C SER A 72 10.06 8.89 -14.95
N GLY A 73 8.76 8.88 -15.26
CA GLY A 73 8.20 9.37 -16.53
C GLY A 73 7.77 10.84 -16.50
N GLN A 74 7.94 11.53 -15.37
CA GLN A 74 7.56 12.92 -15.14
C GLN A 74 8.80 13.78 -14.87
#